data_AF-A0A1G0JAL3-F1
#
_entry.id   AF-A0A1G0JAL3-F1
#
_cell.length_a   1.000
_cell.length_b   1.000
_cell.length_c   1.000
_cell.angle_alpha   90.00
_cell.angle_beta   90.00
_cell.angle_gamma   90.00
#
_symmetry.space_group_name_H-M   'P 1'
#
loop_
_entity.id
_entity.type
_entity.pdbx_description
1 polymer ?
#
loop_
_entity_poly.entity_id
_entity_poly.type
_entity_poly.pdbx_seq_one_letter_code
_entity_poly.pdbx_strand_id
1 'polypeptide(L)'
;MRDEYDFSKAKKARDVSHLARLQADATGKTRITIMLDDDVINSFRAQAEKEGMGYQTLINQTLRQSLMREPLDVESLRKVIREELALYEK
;
A
#
# COMPACT_ATOMS: atom_id res chain seq x y z
N MET A 1 28.26 24.10 6.45
CA MET A 1 27.39 24.32 7.63
C MET A 1 28.10 25.33 8.51
N ARG A 2 27.39 26.30 9.10
CA ARG A 2 28.02 27.27 10.02
C ARG A 2 28.22 26.59 11.37
N ASP A 3 29.39 26.79 11.97
CA ASP A 3 29.84 26.09 13.19
C ASP A 3 29.07 26.49 14.46
N GLU A 4 28.29 27.57 14.41
CA GLU A 4 27.61 28.12 15.57
C GLU A 4 26.10 28.10 15.36
N TYR A 5 25.48 26.99 15.73
CA TYR A 5 24.07 26.93 16.06
C TYR A 5 23.94 26.52 17.53
N ASP A 6 23.39 27.41 18.35
CA ASP A 6 23.07 27.13 19.75
C ASP A 6 21.77 26.32 19.84
N PHE A 7 21.91 25.01 20.04
CA PHE A 7 20.81 24.07 20.20
C PHE A 7 20.42 23.84 21.68
N SER A 8 20.93 24.63 22.63
CA SER A 8 20.66 24.45 24.07
C SER A 8 19.18 24.53 24.44
N LYS A 9 18.37 25.25 23.63
CA LYS A 9 16.91 25.38 23.80
C LYS A 9 16.08 24.60 22.78
N ALA A 10 16.71 23.75 21.96
CA ALA A 10 16.02 23.00 20.93
C ALA A 10 15.17 21.87 21.56
N LYS A 11 13.88 21.80 21.19
CA LYS A 11 12.99 20.68 21.56
C LYS A 11 13.26 19.49 20.64
N LYS A 12 13.23 18.27 21.19
CA LYS A 12 13.42 17.06 20.39
C LYS A 12 12.26 16.93 19.40
N ALA A 13 12.51 16.38 18.21
CA ALA A 13 11.49 16.25 17.15
C ALA A 13 10.20 15.53 17.63
N ARG A 14 10.33 14.59 18.56
CA ARG A 14 9.20 13.91 19.22
C ARG A 14 8.31 14.82 20.09
N ASP A 15 8.84 15.91 20.62
CA ASP A 15 8.16 16.84 21.52
C ASP A 15 7.53 18.03 20.77
N VAL A 16 7.81 18.12 19.47
CA VAL A 16 7.19 19.10 18.56
C VAL A 16 6.01 18.40 17.91
N SER A 17 4.79 18.77 18.28
CA SER A 17 3.54 18.12 17.85
C SER A 17 3.41 17.94 16.34
N HIS A 18 3.92 18.88 15.54
CA HIS A 18 3.91 18.79 14.08
C HIS A 18 4.91 17.73 13.54
N LEU A 19 6.08 17.61 14.16
CA LEU A 19 7.11 16.62 13.80
C LEU A 19 6.80 15.23 14.36
N ALA A 20 6.17 15.15 15.53
CA ALA A 20 5.67 13.93 16.13
C ALA A 20 4.61 13.26 15.25
N ARG A 21 3.76 14.05 14.57
CA ARG A 21 2.79 13.54 13.57
C ARG A 21 3.49 12.93 12.35
N LEU A 22 4.53 13.57 11.83
CA LEU A 22 5.33 13.02 10.74
C LEU A 22 6.06 11.72 11.14
N GLN A 23 6.48 11.60 12.40
CA GLN A 23 7.02 10.34 12.95
C GLN A 23 5.92 9.30 13.17
N ALA A 24 4.72 9.71 13.56
CA ALA A 24 3.58 8.81 13.76
C ALA A 24 3.11 8.18 12.44
N ASP A 25 3.16 8.91 11.31
CA ASP A 25 2.87 8.38 9.97
C ASP A 25 3.81 7.22 9.54
N ALA A 26 4.97 7.09 10.18
CA ALA A 26 5.90 5.97 10.00
C ALA A 26 5.59 4.77 10.92
N THR A 27 4.69 4.92 11.88
CA THR A 27 4.35 3.86 12.85
C THR A 27 3.44 2.84 12.16
N GLY A 28 3.95 1.62 11.91
CA GLY A 28 3.21 0.53 11.28
C GLY A 28 3.60 0.21 9.83
N LYS A 29 4.57 0.95 9.24
CA LYS A 29 5.16 0.63 7.93
C LYS A 29 6.62 0.23 8.11
N THR A 30 6.96 -1.01 7.76
CA THR A 30 8.35 -1.49 7.77
C THR A 30 9.02 -1.17 6.44
N ARG A 31 10.15 -0.47 6.46
CA ARG A 31 10.98 -0.29 5.26
C ARG A 31 11.65 -1.61 4.92
N ILE A 32 11.37 -2.14 3.74
CA ILE A 32 12.01 -3.33 3.19
C ILE A 32 12.77 -2.98 1.92
N THR A 33 13.84 -3.72 1.65
CA THR A 33 14.54 -3.67 0.35
C THR A 33 14.08 -4.87 -0.46
N ILE A 34 13.36 -4.62 -1.56
CA ILE A 34 12.92 -5.63 -2.51
C ILE A 34 13.24 -5.16 -3.94
N MET A 35 13.48 -6.10 -4.84
CA MET A 35 13.53 -5.81 -6.27
C MET A 35 12.13 -6.02 -6.85
N LEU A 36 11.69 -5.08 -7.68
CA LEU A 36 10.50 -5.17 -8.50
C LEU A 36 10.90 -4.84 -9.93
N ASP A 37 10.29 -5.52 -10.89
CA ASP A 37 10.56 -5.27 -12.30
C ASP A 37 10.08 -3.87 -12.70
N ASP A 38 10.78 -3.26 -13.67
CA ASP A 38 10.52 -1.89 -14.09
C ASP A 38 9.11 -1.72 -14.67
N ASP A 39 8.60 -2.73 -15.37
CA ASP A 39 7.25 -2.76 -15.93
C ASP A 39 6.17 -2.74 -14.84
N VAL A 40 6.39 -3.47 -13.75
CA VAL A 40 5.52 -3.45 -12.56
C VAL A 40 5.53 -2.04 -11.95
N ILE A 41 6.70 -1.46 -11.71
CA ILE A 41 6.80 -0.10 -11.14
C ILE A 41 6.09 0.92 -12.04
N ASN A 42 6.30 0.85 -13.35
CA ASN A 42 5.70 1.78 -14.31
C ASN A 42 4.17 1.63 -14.36
N SER A 43 3.66 0.40 -14.32
CA SER A 43 2.22 0.12 -14.28
C SER A 43 1.56 0.70 -13.03
N PHE A 44 2.16 0.46 -11.86
CA PHE A 44 1.65 1.01 -10.60
C PHE A 44 1.77 2.53 -10.51
N ARG A 45 2.78 3.15 -11.14
CA ARG A 45 2.87 4.62 -11.26
C ARG A 45 1.73 5.18 -12.09
N ALA A 46 1.52 4.66 -13.30
CA ALA A 46 0.48 5.13 -14.20
C ALA A 46 -0.93 4.95 -13.60
N GLN A 47 -1.17 3.85 -12.89
CA GLN A 47 -2.44 3.63 -12.21
C GLN A 47 -2.63 4.57 -11.01
N ALA A 48 -1.59 4.75 -10.19
CA ALA A 48 -1.68 5.61 -9.02
C ALA A 48 -1.87 7.09 -9.39
N GLU A 49 -1.28 7.55 -10.49
CA GLU A 49 -1.52 8.90 -11.04
C GLU A 49 -2.98 9.14 -11.42
N LYS A 50 -3.64 8.14 -12.02
CA LYS A 50 -5.08 8.21 -12.35
C LYS A 50 -5.96 8.30 -11.12
N GLU A 51 -5.57 7.62 -10.05
CA GLU A 51 -6.30 7.58 -8.78
C GLU A 51 -5.90 8.71 -7.82
N GLY A 52 -4.93 9.57 -8.19
CA GLY A 52 -4.43 10.66 -7.35
C GLY A 52 -3.71 10.19 -6.09
N MET A 53 -3.16 8.97 -6.10
CA MET A 53 -2.50 8.35 -4.95
C MET A 53 -1.02 8.05 -5.24
N GLY A 54 -0.24 7.75 -4.19
CA GLY A 54 1.15 7.32 -4.36
C GLY A 54 1.25 5.85 -4.81
N TYR A 55 2.15 5.53 -5.74
CA TYR A 55 2.34 4.16 -6.25
C TYR A 55 2.67 3.16 -5.13
N GLN A 56 3.44 3.57 -4.11
CA GLN A 56 3.72 2.71 -2.94
C GLN A 56 2.47 2.40 -2.11
N THR A 57 1.52 3.34 -2.03
CA THR A 57 0.24 3.13 -1.35
C THR A 57 -0.59 2.13 -2.12
N LEU A 58 -0.64 2.26 -3.45
CA LEU A 58 -1.38 1.35 -4.32
C LEU A 58 -0.81 -0.07 -4.24
N ILE A 59 0.51 -0.23 -4.33
CA ILE A 59 1.19 -1.54 -4.15
C ILE A 59 0.78 -2.18 -2.82
N ASN A 60 0.87 -1.43 -1.71
CA ASN A 60 0.49 -1.97 -0.39
C ASN A 60 -0.99 -2.34 -0.31
N GLN A 61 -1.88 -1.57 -0.93
CA GLN A 61 -3.31 -1.87 -0.98
C GLN A 61 -3.57 -3.15 -1.78
N THR A 62 -2.92 -3.32 -2.94
CA THR A 62 -3.03 -4.54 -3.75
C THR A 62 -2.53 -5.77 -2.98
N LEU A 63 -1.41 -5.65 -2.25
CA LEU A 63 -0.91 -6.72 -1.38
C LEU A 63 -1.89 -7.04 -0.24
N ARG A 64 -2.56 -6.05 0.34
CA ARG A 64 -3.61 -6.30 1.35
C ARG A 64 -4.82 -7.01 0.76
N GLN A 65 -5.25 -6.60 -0.44
CA GLN A 65 -6.36 -7.23 -1.14
C GLN A 65 -6.05 -8.68 -1.52
N SER A 66 -4.81 -8.99 -1.91
CA SER A 66 -4.42 -10.38 -2.22
C SER A 66 -4.42 -11.27 -0.98
N LEU A 67 -4.11 -10.72 0.21
CA LEU A 67 -4.21 -11.45 1.48
C LEU A 67 -5.67 -11.66 1.94
N MET A 68 -6.57 -10.73 1.60
CA MET A 68 -8.00 -10.84 1.94
C MET A 68 -8.76 -11.77 0.99
N ARG A 69 -8.26 -11.95 -0.23
CA ARG A 69 -8.80 -12.94 -1.16
C ARG A 69 -8.29 -14.31 -0.72
N GLU A 70 -9.16 -15.10 -0.08
CA GLU A 70 -8.98 -16.55 -0.15
C GLU A 70 -8.79 -16.92 -1.63
N PRO A 71 -7.83 -17.79 -1.98
CA PRO A 71 -7.68 -18.22 -3.36
C PRO A 71 -9.03 -18.77 -3.80
N LEU A 72 -9.68 -18.08 -4.73
CA LEU A 72 -10.94 -18.52 -5.30
C LEU A 72 -10.66 -19.89 -5.90
N ASP A 73 -11.13 -20.92 -5.20
CA ASP A 73 -11.00 -22.28 -5.67
C ASP A 73 -11.74 -22.37 -7.01
N VAL A 74 -10.99 -22.77 -8.04
CA VAL A 74 -11.50 -22.89 -9.41
C VAL A 74 -12.69 -23.85 -9.44
N GLU A 75 -12.73 -24.82 -8.52
CA GLU A 75 -13.83 -25.75 -8.37
C GLU A 75 -15.10 -25.05 -7.85
N SER A 76 -14.96 -24.22 -6.82
CA SER A 76 -16.03 -23.35 -6.31
C SER A 76 -16.56 -22.39 -7.38
N LEU A 77 -15.67 -21.77 -8.16
CA LEU A 77 -16.06 -20.88 -9.26
C LEU A 77 -16.82 -21.63 -10.36
N ARG A 78 -16.34 -22.83 -10.73
CA ARG A 78 -16.98 -23.68 -11.74
C ARG A 78 -18.34 -24.19 -11.26
N LYS A 79 -18.50 -24.45 -9.97
CA LYS A 79 -19.78 -24.85 -9.36
C LYS A 79 -20.81 -23.75 -9.48
N VAL A 80 -20.47 -22.52 -9.07
CA VAL A 80 -21.38 -21.36 -9.17
C VAL A 80 -21.77 -21.08 -10.62
N ILE A 81 -20.82 -21.13 -11.57
CA ILE A 81 -21.13 -20.92 -12.99
C ILE A 81 -22.08 -21.99 -13.54
N ARG A 82 -21.90 -23.26 -13.16
CA ARG A 82 -22.80 -24.35 -13.57
C ARG A 82 -24.19 -24.23 -12.95
N GLU A 83 -24.28 -23.81 -11.68
CA GLU A 83 -25.56 -23.58 -11.00
C GLU A 83 -26.34 -22.45 -11.66
N GLU A 84 -25.68 -21.33 -11.98
CA GLU A 84 -26.30 -20.20 -12.70
C GLU A 84 -26.72 -20.57 -14.12
N LEU A 85 -25.88 -21.28 -14.89
CA LEU A 85 -26.24 -21.70 -16.26
C LEU A 85 -27.44 -22.67 -16.28
N ALA A 86 -27.54 -23.58 -15.30
CA ALA A 86 -28.66 -24.52 -15.19
C ALA A 86 -29.98 -23.83 -14.82
N LEU A 87 -29.93 -22.64 -14.19
CA LEU A 87 -31.11 -21.83 -13.88
C LEU A 87 -31.66 -21.09 -15.12
N TYR A 88 -30.83 -20.85 -16.13
CA TYR A 88 -31.22 -20.20 -17.39
C TYR A 88 -31.71 -21.18 -18.47
N GLU A 89 -31.54 -22.50 -18.29
CA GLU A 89 -32.06 -23.54 -19.19
C GLU A 89 -33.47 -24.05 -18.83
N LYS A 90 -34.19 -23.35 -17.93
CA LYS A 90 -35.60 -23.60 -17.60
C LYS A 90 -36.49 -22.49 -18.11
#